data_AF-A0A951EUL0-F1
#
_entry.id   AF-A0A951EUL0-F1
#
_cell.length_a   1.000
_cell.length_b   1.000
_cell.length_c   1.000
_cell.angle_alpha   90.00
_cell.angle_beta   90.00
_cell.angle_gamma   90.00
#
_symmetry.space_group_name_H-M   'P 1'
#
loop_
_entity.id
_entity.type
_entity.pdbx_description
1 polymer ?
#
loop_
_entity_poly.entity_id
_entity_poly.type
_entity_poly.pdbx_seq_one_letter_code
_entity_poly.pdbx_strand_id
1 'polypeptide(L)'
;MSNPVGKNPDGSEFSYNPIYFATSQTAAQVAQMVGGTVVASNQFTAPNSPYVQQQPNLMVQMPNGTLINAGLVASFYTHGFPQSMINNMIANEIGAKSFGTQS
;
A
#
# COMPACT_ATOMS: atom_id res chain seq x y z
N MET A 1 16.04 -1.50 -8.94
CA MET A 1 15.31 -0.64 -7.99
C MET A 1 15.92 -0.88 -6.63
N SER A 2 16.24 0.17 -5.87
CA SER A 2 16.70 0.04 -4.48
C SER A 2 15.54 -0.46 -3.61
N ASN A 3 15.84 -1.25 -2.58
CA ASN A 3 14.82 -1.68 -1.63
C ASN A 3 14.19 -0.45 -0.93
N PRO A 4 12.88 -0.45 -0.64
CA PRO A 4 12.25 0.61 0.11
C PRO A 4 12.86 0.71 1.51
N VAL A 5 13.26 1.92 1.90
CA VAL A 5 13.85 2.17 3.23
C VAL A 5 13.12 3.29 3.97
N GLY A 6 13.19 3.23 5.29
CA GLY A 6 12.87 4.32 6.20
C GLY A 6 14.12 4.79 6.94
N LYS A 7 14.04 5.97 7.54
CA LYS A 7 15.07 6.52 8.43
C LYS A 7 14.59 6.56 9.87
N ASN A 8 15.45 6.10 10.77
CA ASN A 8 15.34 6.27 12.21
C ASN A 8 15.64 7.73 12.61
N PRO A 9 15.28 8.14 13.84
CA PRO A 9 15.57 9.49 14.32
C PRO A 9 17.08 9.81 14.41
N ASP A 10 17.92 8.79 14.56
CA ASP A 10 19.39 8.90 14.57
C ASP A 10 20.01 8.96 13.16
N GLY A 11 19.18 8.91 12.10
CA GLY A 11 19.60 8.95 10.70
C GLY A 11 19.97 7.60 10.10
N SER A 12 20.03 6.51 10.88
CA SER A 12 20.25 5.16 10.37
C SER A 12 19.05 4.67 9.54
N GLU A 13 19.29 3.78 8.59
CA GLU A 13 18.24 3.25 7.70
C GLU A 13 17.72 1.88 8.16
N PHE A 14 16.44 1.64 7.90
CA PHE A 14 15.82 0.32 8.04
C PHE A 14 15.04 -0.04 6.76
N SER A 15 14.94 -1.33 6.46
CA SER A 15 14.24 -1.81 5.26
C SER A 15 12.75 -2.03 5.52
N TYR A 16 11.92 -1.66 4.57
CA TYR A 16 10.53 -2.09 4.54
C TYR A 16 10.35 -3.40 3.78
N ASN A 17 9.22 -4.08 4.00
CA ASN A 17 8.81 -5.20 3.17
C ASN A 17 8.47 -4.70 1.74
N PRO A 18 9.16 -5.17 0.68
CA PRO A 18 8.95 -4.72 -0.69
C PRO A 18 7.54 -4.94 -1.24
N ILE A 19 6.76 -5.88 -0.67
CA ILE A 19 5.40 -6.17 -1.16
C ILE A 19 4.50 -4.93 -1.12
N TYR A 20 4.77 -3.95 -0.25
CA TYR A 20 3.94 -2.75 -0.11
C TYR A 20 4.32 -1.61 -1.06
N PHE A 21 5.32 -1.84 -1.93
CA PHE A 21 5.88 -0.83 -2.82
C PHE A 21 5.80 -1.31 -4.27
N ALA A 22 4.59 -1.27 -4.80
CA ALA A 22 4.33 -1.52 -6.21
C ALA A 22 5.08 -0.56 -7.13
N THR A 23 5.41 -1.03 -8.34
CA THR A 23 5.79 -0.15 -9.45
C THR A 23 4.60 0.69 -9.91
N SER A 24 4.84 1.80 -10.60
CA SER A 24 3.77 2.63 -11.17
C SER A 24 2.87 1.86 -12.13
N GLN A 25 3.46 0.94 -12.92
CA GLN A 25 2.71 0.08 -13.84
C GLN A 25 1.80 -0.88 -13.06
N THR A 26 2.32 -1.54 -12.03
CA THR A 26 1.54 -2.44 -11.16
C THR A 26 0.40 -1.68 -10.47
N ALA A 27 0.67 -0.48 -9.96
CA ALA A 27 -0.35 0.35 -9.31
C ALA A 27 -1.46 0.77 -10.28
N ALA A 28 -1.11 1.17 -11.51
CA ALA A 28 -2.08 1.51 -12.54
C ALA A 28 -2.98 0.31 -12.91
N GLN A 29 -2.38 -0.89 -13.02
CA GLN A 29 -3.15 -2.11 -13.27
C GLN A 29 -4.10 -2.44 -12.13
N VAL A 30 -3.66 -2.33 -10.87
CA VAL A 30 -4.54 -2.53 -9.71
C VAL A 30 -5.68 -1.52 -9.69
N ALA A 31 -5.40 -0.24 -9.96
CA ALA A 31 -6.41 0.81 -10.01
C ALA A 31 -7.50 0.51 -11.06
N GLN A 32 -7.11 0.01 -12.24
CA GLN A 32 -8.06 -0.44 -13.28
C GLN A 32 -8.92 -1.61 -12.81
N MET A 33 -8.33 -2.60 -12.13
CA MET A 33 -9.06 -3.80 -11.66
C MET A 33 -10.11 -3.47 -10.58
N VAL A 34 -9.81 -2.52 -9.69
CA VAL A 34 -10.65 -2.20 -8.52
C VAL A 34 -11.48 -0.93 -8.70
N GLY A 35 -11.30 -0.21 -9.81
CA GLY A 35 -12.07 1.00 -10.13
C GLY A 35 -11.67 2.23 -9.28
N GLY A 36 -10.39 2.37 -8.95
CA GLY A 36 -9.86 3.50 -8.16
C GLY A 36 -8.83 4.35 -8.91
N THR A 37 -8.21 5.29 -8.21
CA THR A 37 -7.16 6.17 -8.74
C THR A 37 -5.86 5.99 -7.99
N VAL A 38 -4.71 5.94 -8.68
CA VAL A 38 -3.41 5.81 -8.02
C VAL A 38 -3.04 7.10 -7.30
N VAL A 39 -2.62 7.00 -6.04
CA VAL A 39 -2.07 8.11 -5.25
C VAL A 39 -0.79 7.68 -4.55
N ALA A 40 0.16 8.60 -4.41
CA ALA A 40 1.36 8.37 -3.60
C ALA A 40 1.12 8.82 -2.16
N SER A 41 1.47 7.99 -1.17
CA SER A 41 1.30 8.34 0.24
C SER A 41 2.32 7.64 1.13
N ASN A 42 2.78 8.33 2.18
CA ASN A 42 3.57 7.73 3.25
C ASN A 42 2.64 7.06 4.26
N GLN A 43 2.38 5.77 4.10
CA GLN A 43 1.40 5.04 4.91
C GLN A 43 2.01 4.37 6.15
N PHE A 44 3.34 4.37 6.28
CA PHE A 44 4.03 3.73 7.40
C PHE A 44 4.58 4.71 8.43
N THR A 45 4.43 6.01 8.20
CA THR A 45 4.86 7.06 9.14
C THR A 45 3.75 8.09 9.28
N ALA A 46 3.38 8.39 10.52
CA ALA A 46 2.39 9.44 10.80
C ALA A 46 2.98 10.84 10.57
N PRO A 47 2.14 11.87 10.34
CA PRO A 47 2.59 13.26 10.41
C PRO A 47 3.32 13.54 11.73
N ASN A 48 4.45 14.26 11.67
CA ASN A 48 5.32 14.56 12.82
C ASN A 48 6.00 13.34 13.48
N SER A 49 5.96 12.16 12.86
CA SER A 49 6.76 11.01 13.27
C SER A 49 8.26 11.34 13.17
N PRO A 50 9.09 10.96 14.17
CA PRO A 50 10.54 11.10 14.08
C PRO A 50 11.16 10.05 13.12
N TYR A 51 10.38 9.04 12.73
CA TYR A 51 10.70 8.12 11.64
C TYR A 51 10.23 8.67 10.31
N VAL A 52 11.03 8.52 9.25
CA VAL A 52 10.74 9.09 7.93
C VAL A 52 10.75 8.00 6.85
N GLN A 53 9.62 7.83 6.17
CA GLN A 53 9.53 7.00 4.98
C GLN A 53 10.24 7.70 3.81
N GLN A 54 11.30 7.08 3.24
CA GLN A 54 12.10 7.72 2.19
C GLN A 54 11.48 7.62 0.78
N GLN A 55 10.55 6.69 0.57
CA GLN A 55 9.76 6.61 -0.66
C GLN A 55 8.29 6.41 -0.33
N PRO A 56 7.34 7.09 -0.98
CA PRO A 56 5.93 6.85 -0.74
C PRO A 56 5.50 5.44 -1.20
N ASN A 57 4.45 4.90 -0.59
CA ASN A 57 3.72 3.77 -1.16
C ASN A 57 2.86 4.28 -2.33
N LEU A 58 2.68 3.42 -3.34
CA LEU A 58 1.61 3.61 -4.30
C LEU A 58 0.34 2.95 -3.78
N MET A 59 -0.66 3.78 -3.52
CA MET A 59 -1.98 3.42 -3.05
C MET A 59 -2.98 3.55 -4.19
N VAL A 60 -4.14 2.92 -4.04
CA VAL A 60 -5.31 3.18 -4.87
C VAL A 60 -6.39 3.80 -3.99
N GLN A 61 -6.83 5.00 -4.34
CA GLN A 61 -7.96 5.67 -3.73
C GLN A 61 -9.25 5.22 -4.42
N MET A 62 -10.11 4.58 -3.65
CA MET A 62 -11.44 4.17 -4.07
C MET A 62 -12.40 5.37 -4.11
N PRO A 63 -13.53 5.30 -4.84
CA PRO A 63 -14.50 6.40 -4.93
C PRO A 63 -15.08 6.87 -3.58
N ASN A 64 -15.11 6.00 -2.58
CA ASN A 64 -15.54 6.32 -1.20
C ASN A 64 -14.42 6.96 -0.35
N GLY A 65 -13.25 7.22 -0.92
CA GLY A 65 -12.08 7.80 -0.25
C GLY A 65 -11.14 6.78 0.40
N THR A 66 -11.51 5.50 0.48
CA THR A 66 -10.65 4.45 1.05
C THR A 66 -9.35 4.32 0.28
N LEU A 67 -8.22 4.23 0.98
CA LEU A 67 -6.91 3.94 0.39
C LEU A 67 -6.58 2.46 0.54
N ILE A 68 -6.29 1.75 -0.55
CA ILE A 68 -5.81 0.36 -0.53
C ILE A 68 -4.36 0.29 -1.04
N ASN A 69 -3.53 -0.58 -0.47
CA ASN A 69 -2.13 -0.66 -0.90
C ASN A 69 -2.01 -1.47 -2.20
N ALA A 70 -1.50 -0.85 -3.27
CA ALA A 70 -1.48 -1.49 -4.58
C ALA A 70 -0.53 -2.70 -4.64
N GLY A 71 0.58 -2.66 -3.89
CA GLY A 71 1.52 -3.78 -3.84
C GLY A 71 0.95 -4.98 -3.08
N LEU A 72 0.25 -4.73 -1.98
CA LEU A 72 -0.46 -5.78 -1.24
C LEU A 72 -1.51 -6.46 -2.12
N VAL A 73 -2.35 -5.68 -2.82
CA VAL A 73 -3.37 -6.24 -3.73
C VAL A 73 -2.72 -7.04 -4.85
N ALA A 74 -1.64 -6.53 -5.45
CA ALA A 74 -0.91 -7.25 -6.48
C ALA A 74 -0.35 -8.59 -5.97
N SER A 75 0.10 -8.65 -4.70
CA SER A 75 0.60 -9.88 -4.10
C SER A 75 -0.47 -10.97 -3.99
N PHE A 76 -1.77 -10.63 -3.92
CA PHE A 76 -2.82 -11.66 -3.86
C PHE A 76 -2.86 -12.53 -5.13
N TYR A 77 -2.44 -11.97 -6.28
CA TYR A 77 -2.40 -12.69 -7.55
C TYR A 77 -1.18 -13.61 -7.70
N THR A 78 -0.16 -13.49 -6.84
CA THR A 78 1.06 -14.31 -6.94
C THR A 78 0.94 -15.67 -6.24
N HIS A 79 -0.15 -15.90 -5.51
CA HIS A 79 -0.32 -17.08 -4.66
C HIS A 79 -1.15 -18.21 -5.30
N GLY A 80 -1.62 -18.02 -6.54
CA GLY A 80 -2.45 -19.01 -7.25
C GLY A 80 -3.86 -19.16 -6.70
N PHE A 81 -4.34 -18.19 -5.92
CA PHE A 81 -5.69 -18.20 -5.37
C PHE A 81 -6.76 -18.08 -6.47
N PRO A 82 -7.93 -18.73 -6.29
CA PRO A 82 -9.05 -18.53 -7.21
C PRO A 82 -9.54 -17.08 -7.14
N GLN A 83 -10.07 -16.57 -8.26
CA GLN A 83 -10.51 -15.18 -8.36
C GLN A 83 -11.55 -14.79 -7.29
N SER A 84 -12.43 -15.71 -6.88
CA SER A 84 -13.39 -15.49 -5.80
C SER A 84 -12.72 -15.20 -4.45
N MET A 85 -11.62 -15.88 -4.15
CA MET A 85 -10.83 -15.62 -2.94
C MET A 85 -10.11 -14.28 -3.03
N ILE A 86 -9.52 -13.96 -4.18
CA ILE A 86 -8.88 -12.66 -4.42
C ILE A 86 -9.90 -11.53 -4.23
N ASN A 87 -11.12 -11.69 -4.77
CA ASN A 87 -12.20 -10.72 -4.62
C ASN A 87 -12.55 -10.50 -3.14
N ASN A 88 -12.61 -11.57 -2.32
CA ASN A 88 -12.86 -11.47 -0.89
C ASN A 88 -11.71 -10.74 -0.16
N MET A 89 -10.46 -10.99 -0.52
CA MET A 89 -9.30 -10.31 0.07
C MET A 89 -9.28 -8.82 -0.27
N ILE A 90 -9.61 -8.45 -1.51
CA ILE A 90 -9.75 -7.05 -1.92
C ILE A 90 -10.91 -6.38 -1.19
N ALA A 91 -12.06 -7.05 -1.10
CA ALA A 91 -13.21 -6.53 -0.36
C ALA A 91 -12.87 -6.30 1.12
N ASN A 92 -12.13 -7.22 1.75
CA ASN A 92 -11.65 -7.06 3.10
C ASN A 92 -10.67 -5.89 3.23
N GLU A 93 -9.76 -5.69 2.28
CA GLU A 93 -8.84 -4.53 2.29
C GLU A 93 -9.61 -3.20 2.18
N ILE A 94 -10.67 -3.15 1.36
CA ILE A 94 -11.55 -1.98 1.24
C ILE A 94 -12.33 -1.76 2.55
N GLY A 95 -12.84 -2.81 3.18
CA GLY A 95 -13.61 -2.75 4.43
C GLY A 95 -12.76 -2.54 5.70
N ALA A 96 -11.50 -2.97 5.69
CA ALA A 96 -10.61 -2.92 6.85
C ALA A 96 -10.07 -1.51 7.12
N LYS A 97 -9.93 -0.65 6.10
CA LYS A 97 -9.30 0.67 6.20
C LYS A 97 -10.19 1.76 6.84
N SER A 98 -10.71 1.49 8.04
CA SER A 98 -10.71 2.45 9.17
C SER A 98 -9.37 2.44 9.94
N PHE A 99 -8.37 1.66 9.49
CA PHE A 99 -7.01 1.67 10.04
C PHE A 99 -6.34 3.04 9.89
N GLY A 100 -6.55 3.85 10.93
CA GLY A 100 -6.06 5.22 11.11
C GLY A 100 -6.52 5.89 12.42
N THR A 101 -7.45 5.30 13.19
CA THR A 101 -7.69 5.73 14.59
C THR A 101 -7.06 4.74 15.56
N GLN A 102 -5.79 4.96 15.89
CA GLN A 102 -5.39 4.80 17.28
C GLN A 102 -5.61 6.17 17.93
N SER A 103 -6.70 6.27 18.68
CA SER A 103 -6.89 7.29 19.72
C SER A 103 -6.53 6.68 21.05
#